data_AF-A0A7Y7NH52-F1
#
_entry.id   AF-A0A7Y7NH52-F1
#
_cell.length_a   1.000
_cell.length_b   1.000
_cell.length_c   1.000
_cell.angle_alpha   90.00
_cell.angle_beta   90.00
_cell.angle_gamma   90.00
#
_symmetry.space_group_name_H-M   'P 1'
#
loop_
_entity.id
_entity.type
_entity.pdbx_description
1 polymer ?
#
loop_
_entity_poly.entity_id
_entity_poly.type
_entity_poly.pdbx_seq_one_letter_code
_entity_poly.pdbx_strand_id
1 'polypeptide(L)' 'MLFKKIKYLFYWVFKSNDVNKLWNGREQNNGKECADGVYFYILNLTDNKRVETQHKGSVTILR' A
#
# COMPACT_ATOMS: atom_id res chain seq x y z
N MET A 1 -10.03 -24.04 -25.37
CA MET A 1 -8.78 -23.31 -25.07
C MET A 1 -8.95 -22.68 -23.68
N LEU A 2 -8.28 -23.22 -22.67
CA LEU A 2 -8.44 -22.83 -21.27
C LEU A 2 -7.51 -21.64 -20.97
N PHE A 3 -8.01 -20.41 -20.99
CA PHE A 3 -7.25 -19.28 -20.47
C PHE A 3 -7.49 -19.17 -18.96
N LYS A 4 -6.54 -19.69 -18.19
CA LYS A 4 -6.48 -19.51 -16.73
C LYS A 4 -6.19 -18.03 -16.48
N LYS A 5 -7.21 -17.28 -16.08
CA LYS A 5 -7.09 -15.87 -15.66
C LYS A 5 -6.22 -15.84 -14.41
N ILE A 6 -4.92 -15.55 -14.57
CA ILE A 6 -4.03 -15.31 -13.43
C ILE A 6 -4.46 -13.96 -12.84
N LYS A 7 -5.38 -14.03 -11.88
CA LYS A 7 -5.86 -12.90 -11.09
C LYS A 7 -4.78 -12.62 -10.04
N TYR A 8 -3.73 -11.87 -10.40
CA TYR A 8 -2.93 -11.18 -9.39
C TYR A 8 -3.85 -10.13 -8.77
N LEU A 9 -4.59 -10.54 -7.74
CA LEU A 9 -5.37 -9.62 -6.93
C LEU A 9 -4.34 -8.80 -6.14
N PHE A 10 -3.96 -7.63 -6.65
CA PHE A 10 -3.19 -6.67 -5.88
C PHE A 10 -4.01 -6.31 -4.64
N TYR A 11 -3.70 -6.95 -3.53
CA TYR A 11 -4.33 -6.70 -2.25
C TYR A 11 -3.58 -5.58 -1.54
N TRP A 12 -4.21 -4.42 -1.46
CA TRP A 12 -3.68 -3.28 -0.71
C TRP A 12 -3.88 -3.54 0.78
N VAL A 13 -2.79 -3.65 1.52
CA VAL A 13 -2.83 -3.72 2.99
C VAL A 13 -3.32 -2.40 3.57
N PHE A 14 -2.96 -1.28 2.95
CA PHE A 14 -3.43 0.05 3.31
C PHE A 14 -3.46 0.95 2.08
N LYS A 15 -4.44 1.85 2.01
CA LYS A 15 -4.50 2.94 1.02
C LYS A 15 -5.25 4.14 1.60
N SER A 16 -4.79 5.34 1.29
CA SER A 16 -5.53 6.57 1.57
C SER A 16 -5.13 7.69 0.61
N ASN A 17 -6.04 8.63 0.40
CA ASN A 17 -5.81 9.92 -0.24
C ASN A 17 -5.76 11.07 0.77
N ASP A 18 -5.92 10.78 2.07
CA ASP A 18 -5.82 11.76 3.15
C ASP A 18 -4.42 11.68 3.76
N VAL A 19 -3.68 12.78 3.67
CA VAL A 19 -2.32 12.92 4.22
C VAL A 19 -2.26 12.71 5.73
N ASN A 20 -3.35 12.98 6.45
CA ASN A 20 -3.41 12.78 7.90
C ASN A 20 -3.71 11.33 8.26
N LYS A 21 -4.07 10.48 7.29
CA LYS A 21 -4.38 9.07 7.50
C LYS A 21 -3.14 8.22 7.23
N LEU A 22 -2.34 8.03 8.27
CA LEU A 22 -1.13 7.21 8.25
C LEU A 22 -1.45 5.72 8.43
N TRP A 23 -0.66 4.83 7.82
CA TRP A 23 -0.77 3.40 8.07
C TRP A 23 -0.29 3.07 9.49
N ASN A 24 -1.07 2.31 10.26
CA ASN A 24 -0.76 1.96 11.65
C ASN A 24 -0.20 0.53 11.82
N GLY A 25 0.25 -0.10 10.73
CA GLY A 25 0.74 -1.49 10.74
C GLY A 25 -0.37 -2.55 10.71
N ARG A 26 -1.65 -2.16 10.61
CA ARG A 26 -2.81 -3.06 10.56
C ARG A 26 -3.52 -2.96 9.21
N GLU A 27 -4.25 -3.99 8.82
CA GLU A 27 -4.99 -4.00 7.55
C GLU A 27 -5.99 -2.83 7.54
N GLN A 28 -5.84 -1.91 6.58
CA GLN A 28 -6.73 -0.76 6.39
C GLN A 28 -6.95 0.08 7.67
N ASN A 29 -6.02 0.02 8.63
CA ASN A 29 -6.16 0.55 9.98
C ASN A 29 -7.39 0.05 10.76
N ASN A 30 -7.98 -1.11 10.42
CA ASN A 30 -9.23 -1.61 11.01
C ASN A 30 -9.04 -2.44 12.29
N GLY A 31 -7.82 -2.57 12.80
CA GLY A 31 -7.51 -3.40 13.96
C GLY A 31 -6.99 -4.80 13.64
N LYS A 32 -7.21 -5.32 12.42
CA LYS A 32 -6.74 -6.65 12.01
C LYS A 32 -5.24 -6.66 11.75
N GLU A 33 -4.54 -7.63 12.31
CA GLU A 33 -3.09 -7.82 12.14
C GLU A 33 -2.72 -8.12 10.68
N CYS A 34 -1.64 -7.50 10.21
CA CYS A 34 -0.98 -7.90 8.97
C CYS A 34 -0.13 -9.15 9.22
N ALA A 35 0.02 -10.03 8.23
CA ALA A 35 0.98 -11.13 8.31
C ALA A 35 2.43 -10.63 8.47
N ASP A 36 3.34 -11.52 8.85
CA ASP A 36 4.77 -11.19 8.82
C ASP A 36 5.28 -11.19 7.38
N GLY A 37 6.23 -10.29 7.09
CA GLY A 37 6.83 -10.20 5.76
C GLY A 37 7.14 -8.79 5.29
N VAL A 38 7.37 -8.66 3.98
CA VAL A 38 7.82 -7.42 3.34
C VAL A 38 6.67 -6.71 2.63
N TYR A 39 6.34 -5.57 3.23
CA TYR A 39 5.61 -4.39 2.78
C TYR A 39 6.23 -3.69 1.58
N PHE A 40 5.47 -3.31 0.53
CA PHE A 40 5.87 -2.25 -0.39
C PHE A 40 4.86 -1.12 -0.34
N TYR A 41 5.33 0.12 -0.38
CA TYR A 41 4.48 1.30 -0.46
C TYR A 41 4.75 2.10 -1.73
N ILE A 42 3.69 2.76 -2.22
CA ILE A 42 3.73 3.74 -3.29
C ILE A 42 3.06 4.99 -2.76
N LEU A 43 3.79 6.10 -2.73
CA LEU A 43 3.29 7.42 -2.36
C LEU A 43 3.29 8.29 -3.61
N ASN A 44 2.11 8.79 -3.99
CA ASN A 44 1.97 9.77 -5.06
C ASN A 44 1.70 11.12 -4.43
N LEU A 45 2.54 12.11 -4.73
CA LEU A 45 2.43 13.48 -4.23
C LEU A 45 2.22 14.43 -5.38
N THR A 46 1.42 15.46 -5.14
CA THR A 46 1.27 16.59 -6.04
C THR A 46 1.64 17.85 -5.26
N ASP A 47 2.66 18.57 -5.72
CA ASP A 47 3.08 19.80 -5.07
C ASP A 47 2.20 21.01 -5.45
N ASN A 48 2.47 22.16 -4.83
CA ASN A 48 1.74 23.41 -5.09
C ASN A 48 1.91 23.93 -6.54
N LYS A 49 2.91 23.41 -7.28
CA LYS A 49 3.15 23.72 -8.69
C LYS A 49 2.50 22.69 -9.63
N ARG A 50 1.69 21.78 -9.10
CA ARG A 50 1.05 20.66 -9.83
C ARG A 50 2.05 19.69 -10.44
N VAL A 51 3.24 19.60 -9.87
CA VAL A 51 4.22 18.58 -10.24
C VAL A 51 3.89 17.31 -9.47
N GLU A 52 3.71 16.22 -10.20
CA GLU A 52 3.49 14.90 -9.63
C GLU A 52 4.81 14.19 -9.40
N THR A 53 5.00 13.67 -8.19
CA THR A 53 6.14 12.82 -7.85
C THR A 53 5.66 11.51 -7.23
N GLN A 54 6.42 10.45 -7.51
CA GLN A 54 6.16 9.12 -6.97
C GLN A 54 7.35 8.64 -6.15
N HIS A 55 7.08 8.24 -4.91
CA HIS A 55 8.05 7.63 -4.02
C HIS A 55 7.65 6.18 -3.77
N LYS A 56 8.63 5.29 -3.74
CA LYS A 56 8.45 3.87 -3.45
C LYS A 56 9.44 3.43 -2.39
N GLY A 57 9.05 2.47 -1.60
CA GLY A 57 9.94 1.81 -0.67
C GLY A 57 9.32 0.54 -0.11
N SER A 58 10.02 -0.04 0.85
CA SER A 58 9.58 -1.25 1.53
C SER A 58 9.58 -1.09 3.04
N VAL A 59 8.73 -1.86 3.71
CA VAL A 59 8.66 -1.95 5.17
C VAL A 59 8.65 -3.43 5.53
N THR A 60 9.51 -3.86 6.45
CA THR A 60 9.49 -5.24 6.93
C THR A 60 8.78 -5.30 8.28
N ILE A 61 7.79 -6.17 8.40
CA ILE A 61 7.17 -6.50 9.69
C ILE A 61 7.79 -7.81 10.18
N LEU A 62 8.44 -7.74 11.34
CA LEU A 62 8.98 -8.86 12.09
C LEU A 62 8.22 -8.95 13.42
N ARG A 63 7.87 -10.16 13.84
CA ARG A 63 7.22 -10.45 15.12
C ARG A 63 7.94 -11.59 15.85
#